data_AF-A0A7I7QCJ2-F1
#
_entry.id   AF-A0A7I7QCJ2-F1
#
_cell.length_a   1.000
_cell.length_b   1.000
_cell.length_c   1.000
_cell.angle_alpha   90.00
_cell.angle_beta   90.00
_cell.angle_gamma   90.00
#
_symmetry.space_group_name_H-M   'P 1'
#
loop_
_entity.id
_entity.type
_entity.pdbx_description
1 polymer ?
#
loop_
_entity_poly.entity_id
_entity_poly.type
_entity_poly.pdbx_seq_one_letter_code
_entity_poly.pdbx_strand_id
1 'polypeptide(L)'
;MVDRVRATLRRALDRDALPDIPLLCEEEVDRACAPWGLLSEDKQATLLAGIEVAVELAPLDRSVASRYALAAQIQARLRKEAYVLHARRYIAEGGPMHPRQRQVIDDLAAYAPPYLSRLWARLHGRDVWQEPCEDVDEMRSLLEGVARSVSLDHRQRIKSMLELQVAG
;
A
#
# COMPACT_ATOMS: atom_id res chain seq x y z
N MET A 1 -0.32 -4.91 -16.63
CA MET A 1 -0.24 -6.28 -17.21
C MET A 1 1.19 -6.80 -17.19
N VAL A 2 2.13 -6.17 -17.91
CA VAL A 2 3.53 -6.65 -18.02
C VAL A 2 4.23 -6.85 -16.67
N ASP A 3 4.06 -5.94 -15.70
CA ASP A 3 4.70 -6.09 -14.39
C ASP A 3 4.11 -7.22 -13.53
N ARG A 4 2.86 -7.61 -13.79
CA ARG A 4 2.18 -8.71 -13.09
C ARG A 4 2.68 -10.06 -13.60
N VAL A 5 2.65 -10.26 -14.93
CA VAL A 5 3.23 -11.43 -15.60
C VAL A 5 4.71 -11.58 -15.25
N ARG A 6 5.46 -10.47 -15.26
CA ARG A 6 6.86 -10.46 -14.85
C ARG A 6 7.05 -10.84 -13.38
N ALA A 7 6.15 -10.44 -12.48
CA ALA A 7 6.22 -10.81 -11.07
C ALA A 7 5.92 -12.30 -10.84
N THR A 8 4.92 -12.85 -11.54
CA THR A 8 4.61 -14.29 -11.58
C THR A 8 5.82 -15.08 -12.07
N LEU A 9 6.39 -14.70 -13.21
CA LEU A 9 7.54 -15.36 -13.83
C LEU A 9 8.85 -15.23 -13.03
N ARG A 10 9.05 -14.14 -12.28
CA ARG A 10 10.27 -13.92 -11.48
C ARG A 10 10.26 -14.64 -10.13
N ARG A 11 9.09 -15.01 -9.61
CA ARG A 11 8.96 -15.64 -8.28
C ARG A 11 8.72 -17.15 -8.31
N ALA A 12 8.37 -17.74 -9.45
CA ALA A 12 8.47 -19.19 -9.61
C ALA A 12 9.95 -19.60 -9.52
N LEU A 13 10.35 -20.04 -8.33
CA LEU A 13 11.71 -20.52 -8.04
C LEU A 13 12.06 -21.78 -8.85
N ASP A 14 11.05 -22.48 -9.36
CA ASP A 14 11.19 -23.68 -10.17
C ASP A 14 10.42 -23.50 -11.48
N ARG A 15 11.14 -23.44 -12.61
CA ARG A 15 10.52 -23.28 -13.93
C ARG A 15 9.66 -24.48 -14.32
N ASP A 16 9.94 -25.66 -13.75
CA ASP A 16 9.22 -26.89 -14.05
C ASP A 16 7.84 -26.94 -13.36
N ALA A 17 7.58 -26.01 -12.43
CA ALA A 17 6.28 -25.84 -11.79
C ALA A 17 5.36 -24.82 -12.50
N LEU A 18 5.84 -24.17 -13.58
CA LEU A 18 5.04 -23.21 -14.32
C LEU A 18 4.07 -23.92 -15.28
N PRO A 19 2.82 -23.46 -15.38
CA PRO A 19 1.92 -23.89 -16.43
C PRO A 19 2.49 -23.53 -17.81
N ASP A 20 1.99 -24.19 -18.85
CA ASP A 20 2.36 -23.83 -20.22
C ASP A 20 1.89 -22.41 -20.58
N ILE A 21 2.47 -21.85 -21.64
CA ILE A 21 2.18 -20.48 -22.06
C ILE A 21 0.68 -20.28 -22.38
N PRO A 22 0.00 -21.19 -23.11
CA PRO A 22 -1.44 -21.07 -23.34
C PRO A 22 -2.24 -20.95 -22.05
N LEU A 23 -2.02 -21.83 -21.07
CA LEU A 23 -2.75 -21.79 -19.80
C LEU A 23 -2.45 -20.51 -19.01
N LEU A 24 -1.19 -20.06 -18.98
CA LEU A 24 -0.83 -18.77 -18.37
C LEU A 24 -1.55 -17.59 -19.03
N CYS A 25 -1.72 -17.62 -20.36
CA CYS A 25 -2.44 -16.58 -21.08
C CYS A 25 -3.95 -16.62 -20.77
N GLU A 26 -4.56 -17.80 -20.72
CA GLU A 26 -5.98 -17.96 -20.36
C GLU A 26 -6.25 -17.43 -18.95
N GLU A 27 -5.44 -17.83 -17.97
CA GLU A 27 -5.58 -17.33 -16.60
C GLU A 27 -5.41 -15.80 -16.49
N GLU A 28 -4.47 -15.21 -17.25
CA GLU A 28 -4.30 -13.76 -17.27
C GLU A 28 -5.45 -13.03 -17.98
N VAL A 29 -6.10 -13.65 -18.97
CA VAL A 29 -7.32 -13.14 -19.59
C VAL A 29 -8.45 -13.13 -18.58
N ASP A 30 -8.66 -14.24 -17.86
CA ASP A 30 -9.68 -14.32 -16.81
C ASP A 30 -9.44 -13.28 -15.72
N ARG A 31 -8.19 -13.14 -15.24
CA ARG A 31 -7.81 -12.07 -14.31
C ARG A 31 -8.06 -10.69 -14.90
N ALA A 32 -7.73 -10.43 -16.17
CA ALA A 32 -7.94 -9.12 -16.77
C ALA A 32 -9.43 -8.74 -16.88
N CYS A 33 -10.30 -9.73 -17.04
CA CYS A 33 -11.75 -9.58 -17.08
C CYS A 33 -12.41 -9.51 -15.70
N ALA A 34 -11.72 -9.96 -14.65
CA ALA A 34 -12.25 -9.97 -13.29
C ALA A 34 -12.30 -8.57 -12.65
N PRO A 35 -13.23 -8.31 -11.71
CA PRO A 35 -13.31 -7.06 -10.96
C PRO A 35 -11.96 -6.69 -10.31
N TRP A 36 -11.44 -5.50 -10.64
CA TRP A 36 -10.12 -4.99 -10.21
C TRP A 36 -8.93 -5.92 -10.49
N GLY A 37 -9.16 -6.92 -11.34
CA GLY A 37 -8.24 -7.98 -11.69
C GLY A 37 -8.02 -9.06 -10.64
N LEU A 38 -8.97 -9.27 -9.72
CA LEU A 38 -8.91 -10.28 -8.66
C LEU A 38 -9.98 -11.35 -8.91
N LEU A 39 -9.60 -12.62 -8.99
CA LEU A 39 -10.56 -13.69 -9.31
C LEU A 39 -11.49 -14.03 -8.15
N SER A 40 -10.98 -14.07 -6.92
CA SER A 40 -11.75 -14.54 -5.77
C SER A 40 -12.46 -13.42 -5.01
N GLU A 41 -13.68 -13.69 -4.55
CA GLU A 41 -14.56 -12.72 -3.88
C GLU A 41 -14.00 -12.21 -2.55
N ASP A 42 -13.28 -13.05 -1.80
CA ASP A 42 -12.60 -12.69 -0.55
C ASP A 42 -11.53 -11.59 -0.75
N LYS A 43 -10.76 -11.67 -1.83
CA LYS A 43 -9.77 -10.64 -2.19
C LYS A 43 -10.45 -9.37 -2.70
N GLN A 44 -11.53 -9.48 -3.45
CA GLN A 44 -12.34 -8.34 -3.87
C GLN A 44 -12.96 -7.62 -2.66
N ALA A 45 -13.53 -8.36 -1.71
CA ALA A 45 -14.07 -7.83 -0.46
C ALA A 45 -12.97 -7.14 0.38
N THR A 46 -11.78 -7.74 0.43
CA THR A 46 -10.62 -7.16 1.11
C THR A 46 -10.15 -5.86 0.45
N LEU A 47 -10.18 -5.79 -0.89
CA LEU A 47 -9.88 -4.55 -1.61
C LEU A 47 -10.88 -3.44 -1.25
N LEU A 48 -12.18 -3.76 -1.24
CA LEU A 48 -13.23 -2.81 -0.86
C LEU A 48 -13.07 -2.33 0.58
N ALA A 49 -12.83 -3.24 1.53
CA ALA A 49 -12.53 -2.89 2.92
C ALA A 49 -11.29 -1.98 3.03
N GLY A 50 -10.26 -2.27 2.22
CA GLY A 50 -9.06 -1.44 2.15
C GLY A 50 -9.31 -0.06 1.55
N ILE A 51 -10.23 0.08 0.60
CA ILE A 51 -10.67 1.38 0.07
C ILE A 51 -11.37 2.19 1.15
N GLU A 52 -12.32 1.59 1.89
CA GLU A 52 -13.00 2.24 3.01
C GLU A 52 -12.04 2.67 4.12
N VAL A 53 -11.01 1.86 4.41
CA VAL A 53 -9.94 2.27 5.32
C VAL A 53 -9.15 3.45 4.74
N ALA A 54 -8.71 3.35 3.48
CA ALA A 54 -7.82 4.32 2.85
C ALA A 54 -8.42 5.73 2.77
N VAL A 55 -9.72 5.85 2.47
CA VAL A 55 -10.40 7.15 2.37
C VAL A 55 -10.49 7.88 3.71
N GLU A 56 -10.36 7.17 4.83
CA GLU A 56 -10.37 7.77 6.16
C GLU A 56 -8.96 8.11 6.70
N LEU A 57 -7.90 7.76 5.97
CA LEU A 57 -6.51 8.02 6.37
C LEU A 57 -6.08 9.44 5.96
N ALA A 58 -6.09 10.34 6.95
CA ALA A 58 -5.60 11.70 6.86
C ALA A 58 -4.58 11.96 8.00
N PRO A 59 -3.34 11.45 7.90
CA PRO A 59 -2.36 11.51 8.99
C PRO A 59 -1.90 12.94 9.34
N LEU A 60 -2.02 13.90 8.42
CA LEU A 60 -1.67 15.30 8.66
C LEU A 60 -2.80 16.08 9.35
N ASP A 61 -4.06 15.73 9.11
CA ASP A 61 -5.22 16.39 9.69
C ASP A 61 -5.63 15.73 11.02
N ARG A 62 -5.75 16.50 12.11
CA ARG A 62 -6.22 15.99 13.42
C ARG A 62 -7.73 16.00 13.57
N SER A 63 -8.44 16.80 12.79
CA SER A 63 -9.88 16.98 12.90
C SER A 63 -10.64 15.78 12.34
N VAL A 64 -10.02 15.05 11.39
CA VAL A 64 -10.62 13.85 10.79
C VAL A 64 -10.72 12.73 11.83
N ALA A 65 -11.95 12.33 12.12
CA ALA A 65 -12.28 11.12 12.84
C ALA A 65 -12.59 9.99 11.84
N SER A 66 -12.16 8.78 12.18
CA SER A 66 -12.47 7.57 11.40
C SER A 66 -13.78 6.97 11.87
N ARG A 67 -14.65 6.55 10.94
CA ARG A 67 -15.90 5.84 11.26
C ARG A 67 -15.61 4.41 11.67
N TYR A 68 -14.59 3.80 11.06
CA TYR A 68 -14.23 2.40 11.32
C TYR A 68 -13.12 2.28 12.36
N ALA A 69 -13.27 1.37 13.32
CA ALA A 69 -12.29 1.15 14.38
C ALA A 69 -10.88 0.79 13.83
N LEU A 70 -10.83 -0.01 12.77
CA LEU A 70 -9.56 -0.37 12.11
C LEU A 70 -8.87 0.85 11.50
N ALA A 71 -9.62 1.70 10.80
CA ALA A 71 -9.09 2.95 10.24
C ALA A 71 -8.61 3.88 11.36
N ALA A 72 -9.37 4.00 12.45
CA ALA A 72 -8.99 4.79 13.62
C ALA A 72 -7.66 4.32 14.24
N GLN A 73 -7.48 3.00 14.37
CA GLN A 73 -6.26 2.40 14.90
C GLN A 73 -5.05 2.65 13.99
N ILE A 74 -5.19 2.43 12.68
CA ILE A 74 -4.13 2.69 11.70
C ILE A 74 -3.76 4.17 11.70
N GLN A 75 -4.76 5.05 11.64
CA GLN A 75 -4.61 6.50 11.68
C GLN A 75 -3.89 6.97 12.95
N ALA A 76 -4.29 6.45 14.12
CA ALA A 76 -3.65 6.78 15.40
C ALA A 76 -2.17 6.38 15.43
N ARG A 77 -1.80 5.23 14.84
CA ARG A 77 -0.41 4.81 14.71
C ARG A 77 0.37 5.73 13.76
N LEU A 78 -0.18 6.03 12.58
CA LEU A 78 0.46 6.93 11.60
C LEU A 78 0.71 8.32 12.18
N ARG A 79 -0.26 8.89 12.90
CA ARG A 79 -0.15 10.23 13.51
C ARG A 79 0.94 10.33 14.59
N LYS A 80 1.36 9.20 15.18
CA LYS A 80 2.43 9.13 16.18
C LYS A 80 3.82 8.96 15.57
N GLU A 81 3.90 8.72 14.26
CA GLU A 81 5.19 8.60 13.59
C GLU A 81 5.96 9.93 13.61
N ALA A 82 7.25 9.87 13.97
CA ALA A 82 8.07 11.06 14.13
C ALA A 82 8.14 11.92 12.85
N TYR A 83 8.18 11.27 11.69
CA TYR A 83 8.24 11.98 10.41
C TYR A 83 6.91 12.69 10.06
N VAL A 84 5.77 12.15 10.49
CA VAL A 84 4.46 12.80 10.35
C VAL A 84 4.37 14.00 11.29
N LEU A 85 4.81 13.86 12.54
CA LEU A 85 4.88 14.98 13.49
C LEU A 85 5.83 16.08 13.00
N HIS A 86 6.94 15.72 12.37
CA HIS A 86 7.85 16.66 11.74
C HIS A 86 7.21 17.38 10.55
N ALA A 87 6.62 16.64 9.60
CA ALA A 87 5.92 17.21 8.45
C ALA A 87 4.87 18.24 8.86
N ARG A 88 4.10 17.94 9.92
CA ARG A 88 3.06 18.84 10.43
C ARG A 88 3.58 20.13 11.03
N ARG A 89 4.66 20.06 11.82
CA ARG A 89 5.32 21.27 12.35
C ARG A 89 5.83 22.12 11.20
N TYR A 90 6.45 21.48 10.23
CA TYR A 90 6.99 22.15 9.06
C TYR A 90 5.92 22.87 8.23
N ILE A 91 4.76 22.23 7.99
CA ILE A 91 3.63 22.86 7.29
C ILE A 91 3.12 24.09 8.06
N ALA A 92 3.06 24.01 9.40
CA ALA A 92 2.63 25.14 10.23
C ALA A 92 3.64 26.30 10.23
N GLU A 93 4.94 26.01 10.08
CA GLU A 93 6.03 27.01 10.04
C GLU A 93 6.16 27.70 8.66
N GLY A 94 5.67 27.08 7.58
CA GLY A 94 5.57 27.71 6.25
C GLY A 94 6.91 27.93 5.52
N GLY A 95 7.97 27.23 5.91
CA GLY A 95 9.32 27.39 5.36
C GLY A 95 9.55 26.79 3.95
N PRO A 96 10.67 27.12 3.29
CA PRO A 96 11.02 26.63 1.95
C PRO A 96 11.41 25.14 1.95
N MET A 97 10.60 24.33 1.26
CA MET A 97 10.66 22.87 1.30
C MET A 97 11.45 22.25 0.13
N HIS A 98 12.36 21.32 0.45
CA HIS A 98 13.08 20.55 -0.55
C HIS A 98 12.11 19.66 -1.38
N PRO A 99 12.28 19.51 -2.71
CA PRO A 99 11.34 18.76 -3.56
C PRO A 99 11.06 17.32 -3.09
N ARG A 100 12.07 16.62 -2.57
CA ARG A 100 11.89 15.26 -2.02
C ARG A 100 11.08 15.21 -0.71
N GLN A 101 11.15 16.26 0.11
CA GLN A 101 10.28 16.37 1.31
C GLN A 101 8.84 16.64 0.90
N ARG A 102 8.67 17.50 -0.13
CA ARG A 102 7.36 17.81 -0.71
C ARG A 102 6.64 16.56 -1.16
N GLN A 103 7.32 15.65 -1.86
CA GLN A 103 6.71 14.38 -2.27
C GLN A 103 6.19 13.55 -1.08
N VAL A 104 6.94 13.44 0.02
CA VAL A 104 6.47 12.67 1.19
C VAL A 104 5.31 13.38 1.88
N ILE A 105 5.29 14.71 1.85
CA ILE A 105 4.18 15.50 2.40
C ILE A 105 2.93 15.35 1.54
N ASP A 106 3.07 15.38 0.22
CA ASP A 106 1.98 15.16 -0.73
C ASP A 106 1.42 13.73 -0.57
N ASP A 107 2.29 12.72 -0.46
CA ASP A 107 1.90 11.33 -0.16
C ASP A 107 1.21 11.19 1.21
N LEU A 108 1.55 12.03 2.20
CA LEU A 108 0.90 12.05 3.50
C LEU A 108 -0.44 12.82 3.49
N ALA A 109 -0.56 13.84 2.65
CA ALA A 109 -1.80 14.59 2.45
C ALA A 109 -2.82 13.76 1.67
N ALA A 110 -2.35 13.04 0.66
CA ALA A 110 -3.13 12.07 -0.13
C ALA A 110 -2.63 10.64 0.19
N TYR A 111 -2.97 10.13 1.37
CA TYR A 111 -2.46 8.83 1.83
C TYR A 111 -3.09 7.62 1.11
N ALA A 112 -4.28 7.79 0.53
CA ALA A 112 -4.98 6.69 -0.15
C ALA A 112 -4.18 6.11 -1.35
N PRO A 113 -3.66 6.91 -2.30
CA PRO A 113 -2.86 6.38 -3.42
C PRO A 113 -1.70 5.45 -3.05
N PRO A 114 -0.75 5.81 -2.16
CA PRO A 114 0.34 4.90 -1.79
C PRO A 114 -0.15 3.66 -1.02
N TYR A 115 -1.20 3.80 -0.20
CA TYR A 115 -1.82 2.67 0.49
C TYR A 115 -2.47 1.69 -0.48
N LEU A 116 -3.33 2.17 -1.37
CA LEU A 116 -4.09 1.34 -2.32
C LEU A 116 -3.19 0.68 -3.37
N SER A 117 -2.17 1.40 -3.86
CA SER A 117 -1.18 0.81 -4.78
C SER A 117 -0.50 -0.39 -4.14
N ARG A 118 -0.18 -0.28 -2.85
CA ARG A 118 0.48 -1.32 -2.08
C ARG A 118 -0.45 -2.48 -1.71
N LEU A 119 -1.71 -2.19 -1.38
CA LEU A 119 -2.74 -3.20 -1.14
C LEU A 119 -3.00 -4.01 -2.42
N TRP A 120 -3.20 -3.33 -3.54
CA TRP A 120 -3.42 -3.95 -4.84
C TRP A 120 -2.28 -4.91 -5.19
N ALA A 121 -1.02 -4.48 -5.06
CA ALA A 121 0.13 -5.34 -5.32
C ALA A 121 0.18 -6.59 -4.43
N ARG A 122 -0.26 -6.49 -3.16
CA ARG A 122 -0.31 -7.65 -2.25
C ARG A 122 -1.44 -8.62 -2.59
N LEU A 123 -2.63 -8.10 -2.86
CA LEU A 123 -3.79 -8.94 -3.23
C LEU A 123 -3.56 -9.66 -4.55
N HIS A 124 -2.97 -8.98 -5.54
CA HIS A 124 -2.58 -9.61 -6.81
C HIS A 124 -1.50 -10.68 -6.61
N GLY A 125 -0.54 -10.45 -5.70
CA GLY A 125 0.42 -11.48 -5.32
C GLY A 125 -0.28 -12.73 -4.76
N ARG A 126 -1.19 -12.55 -3.80
CA ARG A 126 -1.99 -13.64 -3.23
C ARG A 126 -2.85 -14.34 -4.27
N ASP A 127 -3.44 -13.59 -5.20
CA ASP A 127 -4.29 -14.14 -6.26
C ASP A 127 -3.52 -15.05 -7.22
N VAL A 128 -2.31 -14.64 -7.60
CA VAL A 128 -1.40 -15.48 -8.39
C VAL A 128 -1.02 -16.77 -7.66
N TRP A 129 -0.84 -16.72 -6.34
CA TRP A 129 -0.53 -17.90 -5.52
C TRP A 129 -1.76 -18.68 -5.05
N GLN A 130 -2.96 -18.25 -5.45
CA GLN A 130 -4.22 -18.80 -4.96
C GLN A 130 -4.29 -18.85 -3.42
N GLU A 131 -3.59 -17.93 -2.75
CA GLU A 131 -3.64 -17.77 -1.30
C GLU A 131 -4.98 -17.14 -0.91
N PRO A 132 -5.79 -17.81 -0.07
CA PRO A 132 -7.07 -17.27 0.36
C PRO A 132 -6.87 -16.05 1.29
N CYS A 133 -7.95 -15.32 1.50
CA CYS A 133 -8.10 -14.20 2.42
C CYS A 133 -9.48 -14.28 3.11
N GLU A 134 -9.84 -15.48 3.56
CA GLU A 134 -11.16 -15.81 4.12
C GLU A 134 -11.29 -15.42 5.60
N ASP A 135 -10.17 -15.37 6.32
CA ASP A 135 -10.13 -15.03 7.75
C ASP A 135 -10.11 -13.51 7.99
N VAL A 136 -10.96 -13.04 8.90
CA VAL A 136 -11.11 -11.62 9.22
C VAL A 136 -9.86 -11.06 9.91
N ASP A 137 -9.19 -11.86 10.74
CA ASP A 137 -7.97 -11.43 11.44
C ASP A 137 -6.76 -11.39 10.48
N GLU A 138 -6.70 -12.30 9.52
CA GLU A 138 -5.77 -12.23 8.39
C GLU A 138 -6.02 -10.97 7.54
N MET A 139 -7.27 -10.69 7.15
CA MET A 139 -7.63 -9.49 6.40
C MET A 139 -7.21 -8.23 7.17
N ARG A 140 -7.52 -8.15 8.48
CA ARG A 140 -7.09 -7.04 9.34
C ARG A 140 -5.58 -6.89 9.35
N SER A 141 -4.86 -8.00 9.55
CA SER A 141 -3.40 -8.04 9.59
C SER A 141 -2.77 -7.58 8.28
N LEU A 142 -3.38 -7.95 7.15
CA LEU A 142 -3.00 -7.50 5.82
C LEU A 142 -3.18 -5.99 5.66
N LEU A 143 -4.35 -5.45 5.99
CA LEU A 143 -4.65 -4.01 5.88
C LEU A 143 -3.75 -3.15 6.79
N GLU A 144 -3.47 -3.59 8.01
CA GLU A 144 -2.48 -2.95 8.89
C GLU A 144 -1.05 -3.09 8.35
N GLY A 145 -0.72 -4.26 7.81
CA GLY A 145 0.56 -4.56 7.16
C GLY A 145 0.85 -3.62 5.99
N VAL A 146 -0.18 -3.29 5.21
CA VAL A 146 -0.09 -2.29 4.13
C VAL A 146 0.31 -0.93 4.67
N ALA A 147 -0.43 -0.38 5.63
CA ALA A 147 -0.10 0.93 6.22
C ALA A 147 1.29 0.96 6.84
N ARG A 148 1.66 -0.08 7.60
CA ARG A 148 3.02 -0.20 8.18
C ARG A 148 4.10 -0.13 7.10
N SER A 149 3.86 -0.81 5.99
CA SER A 149 4.84 -0.86 4.91
C SER A 149 4.96 0.46 4.14
N VAL A 150 3.87 1.21 3.95
CA VAL A 150 3.93 2.57 3.38
C VAL A 150 4.67 3.51 4.34
N SER A 151 4.35 3.44 5.62
CA SER A 151 5.03 4.24 6.66
C SER A 151 6.53 4.00 6.71
N LEU A 152 6.97 2.73 6.58
CA LEU A 152 8.38 2.39 6.52
C LEU A 152 9.08 2.99 5.29
N ASP A 153 8.41 2.98 4.14
CA ASP A 153 8.96 3.55 2.91
C ASP A 153 9.13 5.08 3.02
N HIS A 154 8.11 5.79 3.54
CA HIS A 154 8.21 7.23 3.80
C HIS A 154 9.36 7.56 4.77
N ARG A 155 9.50 6.78 5.86
CA ARG A 155 10.59 6.93 6.82
C ARG A 155 11.95 6.75 6.15
N GLN A 156 12.09 5.73 5.31
CA GLN A 156 13.33 5.46 4.60
C GLN A 156 13.69 6.58 3.61
N ARG A 157 12.71 7.09 2.85
CA ARG A 157 12.93 8.24 1.94
C ARG A 157 13.42 9.48 2.67
N ILE A 158 12.83 9.79 3.83
CA ILE A 158 13.26 10.92 4.65
C ILE A 158 14.67 10.71 5.20
N LYS A 159 14.96 9.51 5.73
CA LYS A 159 16.30 9.16 6.24
C LYS A 159 17.37 9.33 5.16
N SER A 160 17.18 8.72 4.00
CA SER A 160 18.16 8.79 2.90
C SER A 160 18.37 10.22 2.39
N MET A 161 17.36 11.07 2.47
CA MET A 161 17.50 12.49 2.12
C MET A 161 18.29 13.28 3.17
N LEU A 162 18.06 13.06 4.47
CA LEU A 162 18.83 13.71 5.53
C LEU A 162 20.32 13.31 5.46
N GLU A 163 20.62 12.05 5.17
CA GLU A 163 22.00 11.56 5.00
C GLU A 163 22.72 12.26 3.84
N LEU A 164 22.03 12.54 2.73
CA LEU A 164 22.58 13.29 1.59
C LEU A 164 22.88 14.76 1.91
N GLN A 165 22.14 15.38 2.84
CA GLN A 165 22.38 16.78 3.25
C GLN A 165 23.60 16.94 4.17
N VAL A 166 24.00 15.88 4.88
CA VAL A 166 25.16 15.89 5.80
C VAL A 166 26.46 15.57 5.07
N ALA A 167 26.38 14.89 3.92
CA ALA A 167 27.53 14.45 3.13
C ALA A 167 27.95 15.44 2.01
N GLY A 168 27.22 16.55 1.83
CA GLY A 168 27.52 17.62 0.88
C GLY A 168 27.79 18.94 1.59
#